data_AF-A0A2Z6FBJ0-F1
#
_entry.id   AF-A0A2Z6FBJ0-F1
#
_cell.length_a   1.000
_cell.length_b   1.000
_cell.length_c   1.000
_cell.angle_alpha   90.00
_cell.angle_beta   90.00
_cell.angle_gamma   90.00
#
_symmetry.space_group_name_H-M   'P 1'
#
loop_
_entity.id
_entity.type
_entity.pdbx_description
1 polymer ?
#
loop_
_entity_poly.entity_id
_entity_poly.type
_entity_poly.pdbx_seq_one_letter_code
_entity_poly.pdbx_strand_id
1 'polypeptide(L)'
;MTFWLWAQSFADAPTPWQMGFQDPATASMEGITDLHHDICFFLVAILVLVLWLGTRIVMNFHYTKQPMPERFNHHTNLELVWAILPSLIVTLIALPSLTLIYTFDDLVAKPALTVKVIGRQWYWSYQMKEHVQQSLVNPDLLLDL
;
A
#
# COMPACT_ATOMS: atom_id res chain seq x y z
N MET A 1 35.02 -28.21 16.83
CA MET A 1 34.65 -27.88 15.44
C MET A 1 33.14 -27.67 15.41
N THR A 2 32.68 -26.49 15.80
CA THR A 2 31.25 -26.15 15.91
C THR A 2 30.76 -25.65 14.56
N PHE A 3 30.02 -26.50 13.86
CA PHE A 3 29.41 -26.19 12.59
C PHE A 3 28.16 -25.34 12.86
N TRP A 4 28.27 -24.02 12.64
CA TRP A 4 27.12 -23.13 12.62
C TRP A 4 26.33 -23.42 11.34
N LEU A 5 25.29 -24.25 11.44
CA LEU A 5 24.23 -24.30 10.43
C LEU A 5 23.49 -22.97 10.49
N TRP A 6 23.93 -22.01 9.69
CA TRP A 6 23.05 -20.94 9.24
C TRP A 6 21.95 -21.62 8.45
N ALA A 7 20.84 -21.95 9.09
CA ALA A 7 19.60 -22.16 8.36
C ALA A 7 19.33 -20.83 7.66
N GLN A 8 19.66 -20.74 6.37
CA GLN A 8 19.12 -19.69 5.52
C GLN A 8 17.61 -19.90 5.56
N SER A 9 16.92 -19.12 6.39
CA SER A 9 15.48 -19.02 6.24
C SER A 9 15.26 -18.41 4.87
N PHE A 10 14.64 -19.14 3.95
CA PHE A 10 14.00 -18.60 2.76
C PHE A 10 12.77 -17.74 3.16
N ALA A 11 12.88 -17.00 4.26
CA ALA A 11 11.88 -16.09 4.74
C ALA A 11 12.06 -14.80 3.97
N ASP A 12 10.96 -14.30 3.41
CA ASP A 12 10.93 -12.95 2.90
C ASP A 12 11.29 -11.99 4.04
N ALA A 13 12.31 -11.17 3.79
CA ALA A 13 13.00 -10.40 4.81
C ALA A 13 13.44 -9.07 4.21
N PRO A 14 13.50 -8.00 5.03
CA PRO A 14 13.94 -6.71 4.54
C PRO A 14 15.39 -6.80 4.05
N THR A 15 15.63 -6.32 2.83
CA THR A 15 16.98 -6.28 2.25
C THR A 15 17.61 -4.89 2.48
N PRO A 16 18.94 -4.81 2.69
CA PRO A 16 19.60 -3.53 2.88
C PRO A 16 19.40 -2.64 1.65
N TRP A 17 19.03 -1.37 1.86
CA TRP A 17 18.75 -0.37 0.81
C TRP A 17 17.50 -0.64 -0.05
N GLN A 18 16.61 -1.54 0.37
CA GLN A 18 15.33 -1.74 -0.31
C GLN A 18 14.48 -0.46 -0.28
N MET A 19 13.92 -0.11 -1.44
CA MET A 19 12.90 0.92 -1.57
C MET A 19 11.58 0.25 -1.97
N GLY A 20 10.49 0.57 -1.27
CA GLY A 20 9.17 -0.02 -1.51
C GLY A 20 8.84 -1.20 -0.57
N PHE A 21 7.90 -2.04 -1.01
CA PHE A 21 7.42 -3.20 -0.25
C PHE A 21 8.30 -4.44 -0.43
N GLN A 22 8.11 -5.42 0.45
CA GLN A 22 8.57 -6.80 0.30
C GLN A 22 7.77 -7.55 -0.77
N ASP A 23 8.22 -8.74 -1.15
CA ASP A 23 7.56 -9.53 -2.18
C ASP A 23 6.18 -10.00 -1.67
N PRO A 24 5.11 -9.84 -2.47
CA PRO A 24 3.78 -10.22 -2.03
C PRO A 24 3.67 -11.75 -1.90
N ALA A 25 3.46 -12.23 -0.67
CA ALA A 25 3.21 -13.65 -0.40
C ALA A 25 1.72 -14.03 -0.38
N THR A 26 0.81 -13.06 -0.55
CA THR A 26 -0.64 -13.27 -0.54
C THR A 26 -1.32 -12.40 -1.60
N ALA A 27 -2.45 -12.87 -2.14
CA ALA A 27 -3.26 -12.09 -3.09
C ALA A 27 -3.70 -10.74 -2.50
N SER A 28 -3.90 -10.67 -1.18
CA SER A 28 -4.18 -9.40 -0.50
C SER A 28 -3.02 -8.41 -0.58
N MET A 29 -1.77 -8.88 -0.39
CA MET A 29 -0.60 -8.02 -0.50
C MET A 29 -0.34 -7.57 -1.94
N GLU A 30 -0.62 -8.43 -2.91
CA GLU A 30 -0.58 -8.06 -4.33
C GLU A 30 -1.54 -6.90 -4.62
N GLY A 31 -2.81 -7.01 -4.21
CA GLY A 31 -3.78 -5.94 -4.39
C GLY A 31 -3.45 -4.63 -3.64
N ILE A 32 -2.81 -4.71 -2.47
CA ILE A 32 -2.28 -3.52 -1.76
C ILE A 32 -1.17 -2.86 -2.59
N THR A 33 -0.29 -3.66 -3.18
CA THR A 33 0.84 -3.17 -3.98
C THR A 33 0.34 -2.50 -5.25
N ASP A 34 -0.67 -3.07 -5.93
CA ASP A 34 -1.31 -2.47 -7.10
C ASP A 34 -1.96 -1.12 -6.76
N LEU A 35 -2.78 -1.09 -5.69
CA LEU A 35 -3.42 0.14 -5.23
C LEU A 35 -2.38 1.22 -4.87
N HIS A 36 -1.28 0.84 -4.23
CA HIS A 36 -0.18 1.76 -3.95
C HIS A 36 0.41 2.36 -5.22
N HIS A 37 0.68 1.55 -6.26
CA HIS A 37 1.21 2.05 -7.52
C HIS A 37 0.24 3.01 -8.23
N ASP A 38 -1.07 2.70 -8.22
CA ASP A 38 -2.11 3.58 -8.78
C ASP A 38 -2.14 4.93 -8.06
N ILE A 39 -2.13 4.93 -6.72
CA ILE A 39 -2.11 6.16 -5.92
C ILE A 39 -0.83 6.96 -6.20
N CYS A 40 0.33 6.30 -6.17
CA CYS A 40 1.61 6.93 -6.44
C CYS A 40 1.67 7.58 -7.83
N PHE A 41 1.10 6.94 -8.85
CA PHE A 41 1.01 7.52 -10.19
C PHE A 41 0.30 8.88 -10.19
N PHE A 42 -0.89 8.96 -9.58
CA PHE A 42 -1.63 10.23 -9.48
C PHE A 42 -0.88 11.27 -8.64
N LEU A 43 -0.27 10.87 -7.52
CA LEU A 43 0.49 11.78 -6.67
C LEU A 43 1.71 12.38 -7.40
N VAL A 44 2.48 11.55 -8.11
CA VAL A 44 3.62 12.02 -8.89
C VAL A 44 3.16 12.93 -10.04
N ALA A 45 2.06 12.60 -10.71
CA ALA A 45 1.50 13.45 -11.77
C ALA A 45 1.10 14.84 -11.24
N ILE A 46 0.41 14.91 -10.09
CA ILE A 46 0.04 16.17 -9.44
C ILE A 46 1.30 16.94 -9.00
N LEU A 47 2.29 16.25 -8.41
CA LEU A 47 3.54 16.86 -7.98
C LEU A 47 4.26 17.52 -9.16
N VAL A 48 4.42 16.80 -10.27
CA VAL A 48 5.06 17.32 -11.49
C VAL A 48 4.30 18.54 -12.03
N LEU A 49 2.96 18.48 -12.07
CA LEU A 49 2.13 19.60 -12.51
C LEU A 49 2.34 20.84 -11.63
N VAL A 50 2.33 20.69 -10.31
CA VAL A 50 2.51 21.80 -9.36
C VAL A 50 3.93 22.38 -9.46
N LEU A 51 4.96 21.53 -9.52
CA LEU A 51 6.34 21.98 -9.68
C LEU A 51 6.55 22.71 -11.02
N TRP A 52 5.94 22.21 -12.10
CA TRP A 52 5.98 22.86 -13.40
C TRP A 52 5.28 24.22 -13.38
N LEU A 53 4.06 24.32 -12.83
CA LEU A 53 3.36 25.59 -12.67
C LEU A 53 4.18 26.58 -11.82
N GLY A 54 4.71 26.13 -10.69
CA GLY A 54 5.54 26.96 -9.80
C GLY A 54 6.78 27.50 -10.52
N THR A 55 7.47 26.64 -11.27
CA THR A 55 8.63 27.04 -12.07
C THR A 55 8.24 28.05 -13.15
N ARG A 56 7.11 27.85 -13.84
CA ARG A 56 6.59 28.78 -14.85
C ARG A 56 6.24 30.13 -14.26
N ILE A 57 5.66 30.16 -13.06
CA ILE A 57 5.34 31.41 -12.36
C ILE A 57 6.62 32.18 -12.07
N VAL A 58 7.62 31.53 -11.44
CA VAL A 58 8.90 32.18 -11.11
C VAL A 58 9.63 32.69 -12.35
N MET A 59 9.62 31.92 -13.44
CA MET A 59 10.33 32.28 -14.68
C MET A 59 9.65 33.39 -15.49
N ASN A 60 8.32 33.46 -15.50
CA ASN A 60 7.57 34.38 -16.36
C ASN A 60 7.19 35.68 -15.64
N PHE A 61 6.89 35.60 -14.34
CA PHE A 61 6.45 36.75 -13.52
C PHE A 61 7.61 37.34 -12.69
N HIS A 62 8.85 37.06 -13.07
CA HIS A 62 10.01 37.71 -12.48
C HIS A 62 10.01 39.21 -12.79
N TYR A 63 10.46 40.05 -11.86
CA TYR A 63 10.40 41.53 -11.98
C TYR A 63 11.07 42.06 -13.25
N THR A 64 12.09 41.36 -13.77
CA THR A 64 12.79 41.74 -15.01
C THR A 64 11.91 41.55 -16.25
N LYS A 65 10.96 40.60 -16.22
CA LYS A 65 10.06 40.30 -17.33
C LYS A 65 8.70 40.98 -17.19
N GLN A 66 8.18 41.08 -15.96
CA GLN A 66 6.92 41.77 -15.69
C GLN A 66 7.08 42.77 -14.53
N PRO A 67 7.41 44.04 -14.83
CA PRO A 67 7.60 45.07 -13.81
C PRO A 67 6.31 45.65 -13.23
N MET A 68 5.19 45.59 -13.98
CA MET A 68 3.87 46.03 -13.50
C MET A 68 2.93 44.83 -13.37
N PRO A 69 2.42 44.51 -12.16
CA PRO A 69 1.52 43.39 -11.95
C PRO A 69 0.12 43.68 -12.49
N GLU A 70 -0.52 42.64 -13.04
CA GLU A 70 -1.93 42.69 -13.42
C GLU A 70 -2.84 42.65 -12.18
N ARG A 71 -4.01 43.28 -12.26
CA ARG A 71 -4.95 43.42 -11.13
C ARG A 71 -6.24 42.65 -11.42
N PHE A 72 -6.19 41.34 -11.20
CA PHE A 72 -7.36 40.45 -11.23
C PHE A 72 -7.49 39.76 -9.86
N ASN A 73 -8.71 39.68 -9.33
CA ASN A 73 -8.95 39.17 -7.98
C ASN A 73 -9.75 37.86 -7.92
N HIS A 74 -10.51 37.52 -8.97
CA HIS A 74 -11.26 36.26 -9.03
C HIS A 74 -11.45 35.81 -10.47
N HIS A 75 -11.59 34.50 -10.66
CA HIS A 75 -11.91 33.93 -11.97
C HIS A 75 -12.75 32.67 -11.78
N THR A 76 -14.07 32.85 -11.70
CA THR A 76 -15.04 31.80 -11.33
C THR A 76 -14.93 30.53 -12.18
N ASN A 77 -14.64 30.67 -13.47
CA ASN A 77 -14.45 29.50 -14.34
C ASN A 77 -13.20 28.69 -13.98
N LEU A 78 -12.12 29.36 -13.55
CA LEU A 78 -10.89 28.68 -13.11
C LEU A 78 -11.14 27.97 -11.77
N GLU A 79 -11.83 28.66 -10.87
CA GLU A 79 -12.24 28.16 -9.55
C GLU A 79 -13.02 26.85 -9.65
N LEU A 80 -13.98 26.81 -10.57
CA LEU A 80 -14.77 25.61 -10.83
C LEU A 80 -13.91 24.46 -11.35
N VAL A 81 -13.00 24.73 -12.30
CA VAL A 81 -12.14 23.70 -12.92
C VAL A 81 -11.22 23.05 -11.88
N TRP A 82 -10.53 23.85 -11.06
CA TRP A 82 -9.62 23.28 -10.05
C TRP A 82 -10.35 22.67 -8.86
N ALA A 83 -11.64 22.92 -8.65
CA ALA A 83 -12.42 22.24 -7.62
C ALA A 83 -12.91 20.86 -8.11
N ILE A 84 -13.40 20.79 -9.35
CA ILE A 84 -13.91 19.55 -9.95
C ILE A 84 -12.78 18.57 -10.24
N LEU A 85 -11.66 19.04 -10.81
CA LEU A 85 -10.57 18.17 -11.26
C LEU A 85 -9.99 17.31 -10.12
N PRO A 86 -9.61 17.85 -8.94
CA PRO A 86 -9.15 17.04 -7.82
C PRO A 86 -10.22 16.11 -7.27
N SER A 87 -11.49 16.54 -7.22
CA SER A 87 -12.60 15.68 -6.77
C SER A 87 -12.76 14.46 -7.67
N LEU A 88 -12.59 14.62 -8.99
CA LEU A 88 -12.64 13.52 -9.94
C LEU A 88 -11.47 12.53 -9.72
N ILE A 89 -10.26 13.03 -9.52
CA ILE A 89 -9.08 12.18 -9.23
C ILE A 89 -9.30 11.35 -7.97
N VAL A 90 -9.77 11.96 -6.89
CA VAL A 90 -10.05 11.25 -5.63
C VAL A 90 -11.12 10.16 -5.84
N THR A 91 -12.14 10.45 -6.64
CA THR A 91 -13.21 9.48 -6.94
C THR A 91 -12.66 8.27 -7.71
N LEU A 92 -11.77 8.51 -8.68
CA LEU A 92 -11.12 7.43 -9.44
C LEU A 92 -10.23 6.54 -8.57
N ILE A 93 -9.56 7.10 -7.57
CA ILE A 93 -8.76 6.36 -6.59
C ILE A 93 -9.66 5.58 -5.61
N ALA A 94 -10.80 6.15 -5.22
CA ALA A 94 -11.69 5.53 -4.25
C ALA A 94 -12.35 4.24 -4.75
N LEU A 95 -12.66 4.14 -6.04
CA LEU A 95 -13.30 2.95 -6.62
C LEU A 95 -12.47 1.65 -6.45
N PRO A 96 -11.21 1.55 -6.92
CA PRO A 96 -10.39 0.36 -6.72
C PRO A 96 -10.12 0.10 -5.23
N SER A 97 -9.95 1.15 -4.42
CA SER A 97 -9.75 1.01 -2.97
C SER A 97 -10.94 0.33 -2.29
N LEU A 98 -12.17 0.68 -2.65
CA LEU A 98 -13.37 0.07 -2.08
C LEU A 98 -13.48 -1.39 -2.51
N THR A 99 -13.29 -1.69 -3.80
CA THR A 99 -13.29 -3.06 -4.32
C THR A 99 -12.29 -3.93 -3.56
N LEU A 100 -11.07 -3.44 -3.32
CA LEU A 100 -10.04 -4.17 -2.60
C LEU A 100 -10.46 -4.51 -1.17
N ILE A 101 -11.01 -3.55 -0.43
CA ILE A 101 -11.46 -3.77 0.96
C ILE A 101 -12.55 -4.84 1.03
N TYR A 102 -13.51 -4.83 0.11
CA TYR A 102 -14.57 -5.85 0.09
C TYR A 102 -14.02 -7.25 -0.23
N THR A 103 -13.03 -7.36 -1.13
CA THR A 103 -12.41 -8.67 -1.40
C THR A 103 -11.70 -9.25 -0.18
N PHE A 104 -11.18 -8.41 0.72
CA PHE A 104 -10.50 -8.89 1.93
C PHE A 104 -11.47 -9.46 2.95
N ASP A 105 -12.66 -8.87 3.07
CA ASP A 105 -13.69 -9.37 3.99
C ASP A 105 -14.19 -10.76 3.54
N ASP A 106 -14.38 -10.95 2.23
CA ASP A 106 -14.80 -12.24 1.66
C ASP A 106 -13.78 -13.37 1.90
N LEU A 107 -12.47 -13.06 1.87
CA LEU A 107 -11.42 -14.06 2.13
C LEU A 107 -11.46 -14.62 3.56
N VAL A 108 -11.98 -13.87 4.53
CA VAL A 108 -12.03 -14.26 5.94
C VAL A 108 -13.21 -15.20 6.25
N ALA A 109 -14.22 -15.26 5.37
CA ALA A 109 -15.49 -15.94 5.66
C ALA A 109 -15.38 -17.47 5.85
N LYS A 110 -14.38 -18.15 5.25
CA LYS A 110 -14.24 -19.62 5.30
C LYS A 110 -12.77 -20.06 5.48
N PRO A 111 -12.21 -19.98 6.70
CA PRO A 111 -10.83 -20.36 6.94
C PRO A 111 -10.65 -21.89 6.95
N ALA A 112 -9.65 -22.39 6.23
CA ALA A 112 -9.24 -23.80 6.29
C ALA A 112 -8.52 -24.15 7.62
N LEU A 113 -7.84 -23.17 8.21
CA LEU A 113 -7.10 -23.29 9.47
C LEU A 113 -7.45 -22.12 10.39
N THR A 114 -7.67 -22.40 11.67
CA THR A 114 -7.84 -21.36 12.70
C THR A 114 -6.71 -21.45 13.71
N VAL A 115 -5.89 -20.40 13.76
CA VAL A 115 -4.84 -20.22 14.78
C VAL A 115 -5.24 -19.08 15.68
N LYS A 116 -5.31 -19.33 17.00
CA LYS A 116 -5.51 -18.28 17.99
C LYS A 116 -4.15 -17.77 18.47
N VAL A 117 -3.87 -16.51 18.22
CA VAL A 117 -2.65 -15.82 18.66
C VAL A 117 -2.95 -15.00 19.91
N ILE A 118 -2.21 -15.21 20.99
CA ILE A 118 -2.34 -14.51 22.27
C ILE A 118 -1.08 -13.67 22.50
N GLY A 119 -1.22 -12.35 22.53
CA GLY A 119 -0.15 -11.44 22.93
C GLY A 119 0.04 -11.40 24.44
N ARG A 120 1.26 -11.65 24.91
CA ARG A 120 1.69 -11.49 26.30
C ARG A 120 2.82 -10.48 26.36
N GLN A 121 3.20 -10.06 27.56
CA GLN A 121 4.27 -9.08 27.73
C GLN A 121 5.58 -9.65 27.14
N TRP A 122 6.02 -9.07 26.02
CA TRP A 122 7.22 -9.42 25.23
C TRP A 122 7.23 -10.77 24.50
N TYR A 123 6.11 -11.50 24.42
CA TYR A 123 6.06 -12.71 23.59
C TYR A 123 4.64 -13.07 23.16
N TRP A 124 4.55 -13.98 22.19
CA TRP A 124 3.29 -14.47 21.64
C TRP A 124 3.10 -15.94 22.00
N SER A 125 1.86 -16.35 22.25
CA SER A 125 1.48 -17.76 22.43
C SER A 125 0.45 -18.13 21.38
N TYR A 126 0.61 -19.31 20.77
CA TYR A 126 -0.23 -19.78 19.68
C TYR A 126 -1.03 -20.99 20.15
N GLN A 127 -2.32 -21.05 19.80
CA GLN A 127 -3.21 -22.17 20.10
C GLN A 127 -3.89 -22.61 18.81
N MET A 128 -3.87 -23.92 18.55
CA MET A 128 -4.54 -24.56 17.42
C MET A 128 -5.49 -25.64 17.93
N LYS A 129 -6.45 -26.07 17.10
CA LYS A 129 -7.28 -27.23 17.45
C LYS A 129 -6.38 -28.47 17.61
N GLU A 130 -6.60 -29.25 18.66
CA GLU A 130 -5.74 -30.37 19.04
C GLU A 130 -5.52 -31.39 17.91
N HIS A 131 -6.57 -31.68 17.13
CA HIS A 131 -6.49 -32.58 15.99
C HIS A 131 -5.51 -32.10 14.89
N VAL A 132 -5.47 -30.79 14.62
CA VAL A 132 -4.52 -30.19 13.66
C VAL A 132 -3.10 -30.16 14.25
N GLN A 133 -2.99 -29.92 15.55
CA GLN A 133 -1.70 -29.90 16.22
C GLN A 133 -1.07 -31.30 16.26
N GLN A 134 -1.87 -32.35 16.43
CA GLN A 134 -1.42 -33.75 16.39
C GLN A 134 -1.04 -34.21 14.98
N SER A 135 -1.80 -33.81 13.95
CA SER A 135 -1.51 -34.17 12.56
C SER A 135 -0.19 -33.55 12.05
N LEU A 136 0.14 -32.32 12.45
CA LEU A 136 1.43 -31.69 12.12
C LEU A 136 2.63 -32.31 12.85
N VAL A 137 2.40 -32.98 13.98
CA VAL A 137 3.45 -33.65 14.77
C VAL A 137 3.65 -35.10 14.29
N ASN A 138 2.62 -35.74 13.75
CA ASN A 138 2.70 -37.12 13.27
C ASN A 138 2.20 -37.23 11.81
N PRO A 139 3.10 -37.25 10.81
CA PRO A 139 2.74 -37.13 9.40
C PRO A 139 1.91 -38.32 8.86
N ASP A 140 1.84 -39.43 9.59
CA ASP A 140 1.03 -40.60 9.22
C ASP A 140 -0.48 -40.32 9.36
N LEU A 141 -0.89 -39.31 10.14
CA LEU A 141 -2.29 -38.88 10.29
C LEU A 141 -2.80 -37.99 9.13
N LEU A 142 -1.93 -37.59 8.18
CA LEU A 142 -2.33 -36.70 7.08
C LEU A 142 -3.07 -37.44 5.96
N LEU A 143 -3.02 -38.77 5.96
CA LEU A 143 -3.64 -39.64 4.96
C LEU A 143 -5.13 -39.92 5.22
N ASP A 144 -5.63 -39.56 6.41
CA ASP A 144 -7.01 -39.79 6.86
C ASP A 144 -7.92 -38.54 6.76
N LEU A 145 -7.42 -37.46 6.12
CA LEU A 145 -8.14 -36.20 5.88
C LEU A 145 -8.82 -36.15 4.51
#